data_AF-A0A4Y2HZX7-F1
#
_entry.id   AF-A0A4Y2HZX7-F1
#
_cell.length_a   1.000
_cell.length_b   1.000
_cell.length_c   1.000
_cell.angle_alpha   90.00
_cell.angle_beta   90.00
_cell.angle_gamma   90.00
#
_symmetry.space_group_name_H-M   'P 1'
#
loop_
_entity.id
_entity.type
_entity.pdbx_description
1 polymer ?
#
loop_
_entity_poly.entity_id
_entity_poly.type
_entity_poly.pdbx_seq_one_letter_code
_entity_poly.pdbx_strand_id
1 'polypeptide(L)'
;MHLPTPYSCLKYRISKNLIREWGEFWDGFQSESGHRIRSFVAGDDNKFLITNKFLIYFLTNHGPFPCYLHRFKKLGSLLCACGLVGDADDYVFRCPLTAECHLKEPSDEHRKCWFST
;
A
#
# COMPACT_ATOMS: atom_id res chain seq x y z
N MET A 1 37.09 -4.71 -19.41
CA MET A 1 35.95 -5.52 -19.89
C MET A 1 35.03 -4.60 -20.67
N HIS A 2 35.01 -4.70 -22.00
CA HIS A 2 34.18 -3.85 -22.86
C HIS A 2 32.83 -4.54 -23.06
N LEU A 3 31.75 -3.98 -22.51
CA LEU A 3 30.42 -4.53 -22.72
C LEU A 3 29.97 -4.18 -24.15
N PRO A 4 29.41 -5.14 -24.92
CA PRO A 4 28.97 -4.91 -26.30
C PRO A 4 27.79 -3.94 -26.42
N THR A 5 27.19 -3.57 -25.29
CA THR A 5 26.02 -2.71 -25.20
C THR A 5 26.29 -1.64 -24.13
N PRO A 6 25.93 -0.36 -24.37
CA PRO A 6 26.04 0.68 -23.35
C PRO A 6 25.33 0.29 -22.06
N TYR A 7 25.93 0.61 -20.92
CA TYR A 7 25.38 0.30 -19.60
C TYR A 7 23.94 0.79 -19.42
N SER A 8 23.60 1.96 -19.97
CA SER A 8 22.23 2.51 -19.96
C SER A 8 21.21 1.59 -20.64
N CYS A 9 21.59 0.97 -21.77
CA CYS A 9 20.72 0.06 -22.50
C CYS A 9 20.55 -1.27 -21.77
N LEU A 10 21.62 -1.79 -21.15
CA LEU A 10 21.52 -2.97 -20.28
C LEU A 10 20.61 -2.70 -19.07
N LYS A 11 20.83 -1.56 -18.38
CA LYS A 11 20.01 -1.13 -17.24
C LYS A 11 18.55 -0.99 -17.62
N TYR A 12 18.24 -0.32 -18.74
CA TYR A 12 16.88 -0.18 -19.25
C TYR A 12 16.22 -1.54 -19.51
N ARG A 13 16.92 -2.46 -20.19
CA ARG A 13 16.40 -3.81 -20.48
C ARG A 13 16.11 -4.61 -19.21
N ILE A 14 17.04 -4.59 -18.25
CA ILE A 14 16.86 -5.27 -16.95
C ILE A 14 15.67 -4.66 -16.19
N SER A 15 15.62 -3.33 -16.04
CA SER A 15 14.52 -2.66 -15.38
C SER A 15 13.18 -2.97 -16.03
N LYS A 16 13.11 -2.95 -17.37
CA LYS A 16 11.88 -3.26 -18.11
C LYS A 16 11.42 -4.70 -17.90
N ASN A 17 12.33 -5.66 -17.92
CA ASN A 17 12.00 -7.07 -17.67
C ASN A 17 11.53 -7.29 -16.23
N LEU A 18 12.23 -6.71 -15.24
CA LEU A 18 11.84 -6.80 -13.83
C LEU A 18 10.44 -6.21 -13.58
N ILE A 19 10.13 -5.05 -14.17
CA ILE A 19 8.80 -4.43 -14.05
C ILE A 19 7.72 -5.33 -14.66
N ARG A 20 8.00 -5.94 -15.82
CA ARG A 20 7.05 -6.85 -16.47
C ARG A 20 6.79 -8.10 -15.63
N GLU A 21 7.84 -8.78 -15.19
CA GLU A 21 7.74 -9.99 -14.35
C GLU A 21 7.05 -9.67 -13.01
N TRP A 22 7.36 -8.51 -12.43
CA TRP A 22 6.68 -8.06 -11.22
C TRP A 22 5.18 -7.79 -11.46
N GLY A 23 4.80 -7.21 -12.60
CA GLY A 23 3.41 -7.02 -12.98
C GLY A 23 2.65 -8.34 -13.12
N GLU A 24 3.24 -9.32 -13.83
CA GLU A 24 2.66 -10.67 -13.98
C GLU A 24 2.48 -11.36 -12.61
N PHE A 25 3.46 -11.23 -11.72
CA PHE A 25 3.36 -11.72 -10.34
C PHE A 25 2.26 -10.99 -9.55
N TRP A 26 2.20 -9.66 -9.66
CA TRP A 26 1.25 -8.80 -8.95
C TRP A 26 -0.21 -9.16 -9.28
N ASP A 27 -0.50 -9.42 -10.56
CA ASP A 27 -1.83 -9.81 -11.03
C ASP A 27 -2.27 -11.17 -10.45
N GLY A 28 -1.33 -12.10 -10.28
CA GLY A 28 -1.56 -13.39 -9.63
C GLY A 28 -1.58 -13.36 -8.10
N PHE A 29 -1.17 -12.27 -7.46
CA PHE A 29 -0.95 -12.21 -6.01
C PHE A 29 -2.24 -11.96 -5.21
N GLN A 30 -2.65 -12.92 -4.38
CA GLN A 30 -3.94 -12.94 -3.64
C GLN A 30 -3.81 -12.56 -2.14
N SER A 31 -2.84 -11.74 -1.76
CA SER A 31 -2.74 -11.27 -0.36
C SER A 31 -3.82 -10.24 -0.02
N GLU A 32 -4.26 -10.17 1.25
CA GLU A 32 -5.17 -9.11 1.71
C GLU A 32 -4.64 -7.71 1.39
N SER A 33 -3.36 -7.45 1.62
CA SER A 33 -2.72 -6.17 1.28
C SER A 33 -2.74 -5.89 -0.22
N GLY A 34 -2.57 -6.92 -1.07
CA GLY A 34 -2.69 -6.80 -2.52
C GLY A 34 -4.12 -6.49 -2.97
N HIS A 35 -5.11 -7.17 -2.40
CA HIS A 35 -6.53 -6.86 -2.64
C HIS A 35 -6.87 -5.43 -2.22
N ARG A 36 -6.37 -5.00 -1.06
CA ARG A 36 -6.56 -3.63 -0.56
C ARG A 36 -5.94 -2.60 -1.49
N ILE A 37 -4.69 -2.75 -1.91
CA ILE A 37 -4.07 -1.81 -2.86
C ILE A 37 -4.90 -1.70 -4.14
N ARG A 38 -5.33 -2.82 -4.73
CA ARG A 38 -6.14 -2.84 -5.96
C ARG A 38 -7.54 -2.23 -5.80
N SER A 39 -8.05 -2.15 -4.56
CA SER A 39 -9.32 -1.49 -4.28
C SER A 39 -9.21 0.04 -4.31
N PHE A 40 -8.02 0.59 -4.06
CA PHE A 40 -7.77 2.04 -3.99
C PHE A 40 -6.98 2.59 -5.18
N VAL A 41 -6.14 1.77 -5.82
CA VAL A 41 -5.24 2.18 -6.90
C VAL A 41 -5.51 1.32 -8.13
N ALA A 42 -5.80 1.97 -9.27
CA ALA A 42 -5.83 1.29 -10.56
C ALA A 42 -4.41 0.80 -10.90
N GLY A 43 -4.27 -0.44 -11.39
CA GLY A 43 -2.96 -1.11 -11.59
C GLY A 43 -1.95 -0.34 -12.46
N ASP A 44 -2.40 0.70 -13.16
CA ASP A 44 -1.62 1.51 -14.09
C ASP A 44 -0.83 2.64 -13.39
N ASP A 45 -1.13 2.95 -12.12
CA ASP A 45 -0.48 4.04 -11.35
C ASP A 45 0.51 3.53 -10.28
N ASN A 46 1.39 2.60 -10.67
CA ASN A 46 2.45 2.08 -9.79
C ASN A 46 3.44 3.15 -9.31
N LYS A 47 3.44 4.34 -9.94
CA LYS A 47 4.28 5.49 -9.54
C LYS A 47 3.79 6.12 -8.23
N PHE A 48 2.49 6.03 -7.96
CA PHE A 48 1.85 6.53 -6.74
C PHE A 48 2.34 5.83 -5.46
N LEU A 49 2.70 4.54 -5.55
CA LEU A 49 3.00 3.70 -4.39
C LEU A 49 4.36 3.98 -3.73
N ILE A 50 5.29 4.70 -4.37
CA ILE A 50 6.71 4.72 -3.95
C ILE A 50 7.11 6.05 -3.28
N THR A 51 6.25 7.07 -3.31
CA THR A 51 6.63 8.44 -2.94
C THR A 51 6.31 8.82 -1.49
N ASN A 52 5.36 8.15 -0.83
CA ASN A 52 4.97 8.47 0.55
C ASN A 52 4.80 7.22 1.41
N LYS A 53 5.62 7.11 2.46
CA LYS A 53 5.59 5.98 3.40
C LYS A 53 4.24 5.79 4.11
N PHE A 54 3.52 6.86 4.40
CA PHE A 54 2.24 6.79 5.09
C PHE A 54 1.13 6.26 4.16
N LEU A 55 1.18 6.60 2.87
CA LEU A 55 0.29 6.00 1.87
C LEU A 55 0.54 4.51 1.72
N ILE A 56 1.82 4.08 1.73
CA ILE A 56 2.16 2.65 1.71
C ILE A 56 1.54 1.96 2.93
N TYR A 57 1.72 2.52 4.13
CA TYR A 57 1.14 1.97 5.36
C TYR A 57 -0.38 1.83 5.27
N PHE A 58 -1.06 2.91 4.85
CA PHE A 58 -2.50 2.90 4.68
C PHE A 58 -2.98 1.86 3.65
N LEU A 59 -2.39 1.86 2.45
CA LEU A 59 -2.83 1.00 1.34
C LEU A 59 -2.55 -0.48 1.59
N THR A 60 -1.48 -0.79 2.31
CA THR A 60 -1.11 -2.18 2.63
C THR A 60 -1.69 -2.67 3.95
N ASN A 61 -2.28 -1.76 4.74
CA ASN A 61 -2.59 -1.96 6.16
C ASN A 61 -1.35 -2.39 6.97
N HIS A 62 -0.16 -1.93 6.57
CA HIS A 62 1.10 -2.19 7.26
C HIS A 62 1.55 -0.96 8.05
N GLY A 63 2.53 -1.15 8.94
CA GLY A 63 3.18 -0.04 9.64
C GLY A 63 2.89 -0.05 11.14
N PRO A 64 2.85 1.10 11.82
CA PRO A 64 2.71 1.19 13.27
C PRO A 64 1.26 0.99 13.76
N PHE A 65 0.49 0.15 13.08
CA PHE A 65 -0.90 -0.14 13.43
C PHE A 65 -0.97 -1.34 14.39
N PRO A 66 -1.73 -1.26 15.50
CA PRO A 66 -1.90 -2.37 16.44
C PRO A 66 -2.25 -3.70 15.78
N CYS A 67 -3.17 -3.70 14.83
CA CYS A 67 -3.58 -4.89 14.08
C CYS A 67 -2.40 -5.53 13.33
N TYR A 68 -1.57 -4.71 12.65
CA TYR A 68 -0.39 -5.19 11.93
C TYR A 68 0.70 -5.70 12.88
N LEU A 69 1.01 -4.97 13.95
CA LEU A 69 2.06 -5.34 14.90
C LEU A 69 1.70 -6.59 15.70
N HIS A 70 0.42 -6.80 16.01
CA HIS A 70 -0.10 -8.00 16.66
C HIS A 70 0.13 -9.26 15.82
N ARG A 71 -0.01 -9.18 14.48
CA ARG A 71 0.29 -10.30 13.57
C ARG A 71 1.72 -10.83 13.73
N PHE A 72 2.67 -9.96 14.05
CA PHE A 72 4.07 -10.33 14.28
C PHE A 72 4.41 -10.54 15.77
N LYS A 73 3.40 -10.65 16.64
CA LYS A 73 3.57 -10.82 18.09
C LYS A 73 4.41 -9.72 18.74
N LYS A 74 4.44 -8.51 18.13
CA LYS A 74 5.14 -7.33 18.68
C LYS A 74 4.27 -6.57 19.68
N LEU A 75 2.95 -6.66 19.52
CA LEU A 75 1.97 -6.17 20.49
C LEU A 75 1.08 -7.32 20.93
N GLY A 76 0.63 -7.25 22.20
CA GLY A 76 -0.26 -8.25 22.80
C GLY A 76 -1.74 -8.08 22.47
N SER A 77 -2.11 -7.00 21.77
CA SER A 77 -3.48 -6.72 21.36
C SER A 77 -3.51 -6.11 19.96
N LEU A 78 -4.55 -6.46 19.19
CA LEU A 78 -4.85 -5.86 17.89
C LEU A 78 -5.65 -4.55 17.99
N LEU A 79 -6.05 -4.17 19.21
CA LEU A 79 -6.91 -3.02 19.46
C LEU A 79 -6.11 -1.72 19.55
N CYS A 80 -6.69 -0.67 19.01
CA CYS A 80 -6.32 0.72 19.26
C CYS A 80 -6.70 1.11 20.69
N ALA A 81 -6.09 2.17 21.22
CA ALA A 81 -6.44 2.73 22.53
C ALA A 81 -7.90 3.24 22.61
N CYS A 82 -8.55 3.46 21.46
CA CYS A 82 -9.99 3.76 21.38
C CYS A 82 -10.89 2.53 21.60
N GLY A 83 -10.33 1.32 21.65
CA GLY A 83 -11.07 0.07 21.85
C GLY A 83 -11.51 -0.64 20.56
N LEU A 84 -11.35 -0.02 19.39
CA LEU A 84 -11.60 -0.65 18.08
C LEU A 84 -10.36 -1.35 17.54
N VAL A 85 -10.51 -2.12 16.47
CA VAL A 85 -9.38 -2.73 15.76
C VAL A 85 -8.47 -1.63 15.24
N GLY A 86 -7.22 -1.61 15.68
CA GLY A 86 -6.25 -0.59 15.27
C GLY A 86 -5.67 -0.91 13.90
N ASP A 87 -6.50 -0.89 12.87
CA ASP A 87 -6.11 -0.96 11.46
C ASP A 87 -5.99 0.44 10.84
N ALA A 88 -5.54 0.51 9.60
CA ALA A 88 -5.36 1.78 8.92
C ALA A 88 -6.68 2.54 8.71
N ASP A 89 -7.81 1.87 8.53
CA ASP A 89 -9.10 2.54 8.30
C ASP A 89 -9.64 3.16 9.59
N ASP A 90 -9.46 2.49 10.73
CA ASP A 90 -9.76 3.07 12.04
C ASP A 90 -9.03 4.40 12.21
N TYR A 91 -7.70 4.42 12.05
CA TYR A 91 -6.92 5.64 12.25
C TYR A 91 -7.19 6.76 11.22
N VAL A 92 -7.55 6.42 9.98
CA VAL A 92 -7.74 7.44 8.93
C VAL A 92 -9.18 7.99 8.92
N PHE A 93 -10.17 7.20 9.31
CA PHE A 93 -11.58 7.55 9.09
C PHE A 93 -12.43 7.62 10.37
N ARG A 94 -12.09 6.87 11.43
CA ARG A 94 -13.06 6.55 12.51
C ARG A 94 -12.55 6.78 13.93
N CYS A 95 -11.24 6.71 14.17
CA CYS A 95 -10.68 6.69 15.51
C CYS A 95 -10.86 8.03 16.23
N PRO A 96 -11.55 8.07 17.39
CA PRO A 96 -11.77 9.31 18.12
C PRO A 96 -10.48 10.05 18.52
N LEU A 97 -9.36 9.32 18.65
CA LEU A 97 -8.06 9.89 19.01
C LEU A 97 -7.40 10.66 17.85
N THR A 98 -7.86 10.45 16.61
CA THR A 98 -7.36 11.10 15.40
C THR A 98 -8.45 11.94 14.72
N ALA A 99 -9.53 12.28 15.43
CA ALA A 99 -10.71 12.92 14.86
C ALA A 99 -10.41 14.22 14.11
N GLU A 100 -9.45 15.02 14.58
CA GLU A 100 -9.03 16.27 13.94
C GLU A 100 -8.32 16.07 12.59
N CYS A 101 -7.85 14.86 12.32
CA CYS A 101 -7.07 14.51 11.13
C CYS A 101 -7.80 13.52 10.21
N HIS A 102 -9.09 13.25 10.45
CA HIS A 102 -9.84 12.30 9.63
C HIS A 102 -9.95 12.77 8.19
N LEU A 103 -9.72 11.83 7.28
CA LEU A 103 -10.14 11.98 5.89
C LEU A 103 -11.59 11.54 5.75
N LYS A 104 -12.22 11.98 4.67
CA LYS A 104 -13.54 11.46 4.31
C LYS A 104 -13.38 10.05 3.74
N GLU A 105 -14.03 9.09 4.37
CA GLU A 105 -14.07 7.72 3.87
C GLU A 105 -14.76 7.70 2.50
N PRO A 106 -14.11 7.19 1.44
CA PRO A 106 -14.73 7.06 0.14
C PRO A 106 -15.78 5.93 0.15
N SER A 107 -16.87 6.08 -0.61
CA SER A 107 -17.75 4.93 -0.87
C SER A 107 -17.01 3.89 -1.72
N ASP A 108 -17.45 2.63 -1.67
CA ASP A 108 -16.81 1.55 -2.41
C ASP A 108 -16.69 1.82 -3.91
N GLU A 109 -17.70 2.47 -4.50
CA GLU A 109 -17.74 2.90 -5.90
C GLU A 109 -16.63 3.90 -6.24
N HIS A 110 -16.23 4.73 -5.28
CA HIS A 110 -15.26 5.81 -5.47
C HIS A 110 -13.87 5.50 -4.90
N ARG A 111 -13.65 4.34 -4.25
CA ARG A 111 -12.34 3.99 -3.66
C ARG A 111 -11.20 4.07 -4.66
N LYS A 112 -11.40 3.61 -5.90
CA LYS A 112 -10.39 3.66 -6.96
C LYS A 112 -10.07 5.08 -7.46
N CYS A 113 -11.04 5.98 -7.38
CA CYS A 113 -10.86 7.39 -7.77
C CYS A 113 -10.44 8.27 -6.60
N TRP A 114 -10.32 7.72 -5.39
CA TRP A 114 -10.03 8.51 -4.19
C TRP A 114 -8.66 9.20 -4.24
N PHE A 115 -7.71 8.60 -4.97
CA PHE A 115 -6.38 9.14 -5.21
C PHE A 115 -6.18 9.72 -6.62
N SER A 116 -7.16 9.63 -7.51
CA SER A 116 -7.07 10.24 -8.84
C SER A 116 -7.30 11.74 -8.70
N THR A 117 -6.25 12.54 -8.91
CA THR A 117 -6.32 14.02 -8.95
C THR A 117 -5.98 14.51 -10.34
#